data_AF-A0A1E7ENH4-F1
#
_entry.id   AF-A0A1E7ENH4-F1
#
_cell.length_a   1.000
_cell.length_b   1.000
_cell.length_c   1.000
_cell.angle_alpha   90.00
_cell.angle_beta   90.00
_cell.angle_gamma   90.00
#
_symmetry.space_group_name_H-M   'P 1'
#
loop_
_entity.id
_entity.type
_entity.pdbx_description
1 polymer ?
#
loop_
_entity_poly.entity_id
_entity_poly.type
_entity_poly.pdbx_seq_one_letter_code
_entity_poly.pdbx_strand_id
1 'polypeptide(L)'
;MTSPSASAPTPTPTPSSTMLPKMMEDKEEYEKEKNKNLSSSSATASETETEKKIGLMNYFKQLGMPFLAWWTGVWVVTGVGIYSGMELFGIDVLGMLQTTLPSNNYIDFSKVDPKTGNVMTAVAINELIEPIRFPFVLLTAKPIIKWWKEVKKKK
;
A
#
# COMPACT_ATOMS: atom_id res chain seq x y z
N MET A 1 -83.01 19.12 26.26
CA MET A 1 -83.20 18.25 27.45
C MET A 1 -82.84 16.83 27.04
N THR A 2 -82.04 16.15 27.88
CA THR A 2 -81.89 14.69 28.07
C THR A 2 -81.33 13.79 26.93
N SER A 3 -80.10 13.30 27.16
CA SER A 3 -79.49 12.00 26.74
C SER A 3 -80.39 10.79 27.12
N PRO A 4 -80.10 9.49 26.82
CA PRO A 4 -78.86 8.82 26.34
C PRO A 4 -79.11 7.73 25.26
N SER A 5 -78.08 6.94 24.85
CA SER A 5 -78.16 5.45 24.84
C SER A 5 -77.08 4.75 23.96
N ALA A 6 -76.35 3.89 24.65
CA ALA A 6 -75.66 2.64 24.33
C ALA A 6 -75.42 2.08 22.89
N SER A 7 -74.23 1.48 22.78
CA SER A 7 -73.64 0.58 21.77
C SER A 7 -74.49 -0.61 21.26
N ALA A 8 -74.15 -1.04 20.03
CA ALA A 8 -74.24 -2.43 19.56
C ALA A 8 -72.94 -2.85 18.78
N PRO A 9 -72.59 -4.15 18.67
CA PRO A 9 -71.23 -4.63 18.36
C PRO A 9 -71.02 -5.31 16.96
N THR A 10 -69.81 -5.14 16.38
CA THR A 10 -69.04 -5.99 15.40
C THR A 10 -69.68 -6.40 14.05
N PRO A 11 -68.94 -6.75 12.95
CA PRO A 11 -67.58 -7.35 12.91
C PRO A 11 -66.57 -6.73 11.91
N THR A 12 -65.31 -7.02 12.20
CA THR A 12 -64.13 -6.85 11.36
C THR A 12 -64.26 -7.55 10.00
N PRO A 13 -63.99 -6.88 8.87
CA PRO A 13 -63.59 -7.56 7.65
C PRO A 13 -62.07 -7.74 7.64
N THR A 14 -61.64 -9.00 7.65
CA THR A 14 -60.28 -9.43 7.28
C THR A 14 -60.00 -9.03 5.82
N PRO A 15 -58.97 -8.22 5.51
CA PRO A 15 -58.50 -8.10 4.15
C PRO A 15 -57.55 -9.24 3.80
N SER A 16 -57.92 -9.89 2.70
CA SER A 16 -57.38 -11.10 2.11
C SER A 16 -55.93 -10.98 1.65
N SER A 17 -55.23 -12.12 1.70
CA SER A 17 -53.85 -12.36 1.29
C SER A 17 -53.66 -12.23 -0.23
N THR A 18 -53.71 -11.01 -0.78
CA THR A 18 -53.48 -10.79 -2.22
C THR A 18 -52.68 -9.51 -2.56
N MET A 19 -52.32 -8.67 -1.58
CA MET A 19 -51.58 -7.41 -1.85
C MET A 19 -50.04 -7.50 -1.73
N LEU A 20 -49.48 -8.64 -1.31
CA LEU A 20 -48.02 -8.82 -1.19
C LEU A 20 -47.25 -9.15 -2.48
N PRO A 21 -47.79 -9.85 -3.51
CA PRO A 21 -46.99 -10.22 -4.68
C PRO A 21 -46.58 -9.03 -5.57
N LYS A 22 -47.44 -8.02 -5.68
CA LYS A 22 -47.30 -6.99 -6.72
C LYS A 22 -46.15 -6.00 -6.49
N MET A 23 -45.74 -5.78 -5.23
CA MET A 23 -44.63 -4.86 -4.91
C MET A 23 -43.24 -5.51 -4.97
N MET A 24 -43.17 -6.84 -5.12
CA MET A 24 -41.91 -7.56 -5.32
C MET A 24 -41.53 -7.63 -6.80
N GLU A 25 -42.51 -7.81 -7.70
CA GLU A 25 -42.29 -7.78 -9.16
C GLU A 25 -41.77 -6.42 -9.65
N ASP A 26 -42.35 -5.31 -9.17
CA ASP A 26 -41.92 -3.96 -9.54
C ASP A 26 -40.46 -3.66 -9.11
N LYS A 27 -39.99 -4.25 -8.01
CA LYS A 27 -38.61 -4.06 -7.53
C LYS A 27 -37.59 -4.88 -8.33
N GLU A 28 -37.95 -6.10 -8.69
CA GLU A 28 -37.08 -6.95 -9.51
C GLU A 28 -36.96 -6.44 -10.95
N GLU A 29 -38.03 -5.85 -11.49
CA GLU A 29 -38.01 -5.21 -12.80
C GLU A 29 -37.20 -3.89 -12.79
N TYR A 30 -37.34 -3.08 -11.74
CA TYR A 30 -36.54 -1.85 -11.56
C TYR A 30 -35.04 -2.12 -11.40
N GLU A 31 -34.66 -3.16 -10.65
CA GLU A 31 -33.25 -3.58 -10.49
C GLU A 31 -32.67 -4.18 -11.79
N LYS A 32 -33.48 -4.86 -12.60
CA LYS A 32 -33.07 -5.37 -13.93
C LYS A 32 -32.89 -4.23 -14.94
N GLU A 33 -33.77 -3.25 -14.97
CA GLU A 33 -33.63 -2.07 -15.85
C GLU A 33 -32.44 -1.20 -15.45
N LYS A 34 -32.20 -1.00 -14.14
CA LYS A 34 -31.04 -0.26 -13.63
C LYS A 34 -29.72 -0.96 -13.99
N ASN A 35 -29.63 -2.28 -13.83
CA ASN A 35 -28.42 -3.03 -14.22
C ASN A 35 -28.22 -3.10 -15.74
N LYS A 36 -29.31 -3.13 -16.54
CA LYS A 36 -29.25 -3.10 -18.00
C LYS A 36 -28.79 -1.72 -18.52
N ASN A 37 -29.27 -0.62 -17.93
CA ASN A 37 -28.85 0.73 -18.30
C ASN A 37 -27.44 1.09 -17.79
N LEU A 38 -27.02 0.56 -16.65
CA LEU A 38 -25.63 0.70 -16.16
C LEU A 38 -24.63 -0.07 -17.03
N SER A 39 -25.03 -1.22 -17.60
CA SER A 39 -24.24 -1.98 -18.56
C SER A 39 -24.20 -1.30 -19.94
N SER A 40 -25.34 -0.77 -20.42
CA SER A 40 -25.45 -0.10 -21.73
C SER A 40 -24.73 1.25 -21.80
N SER A 41 -24.70 2.03 -20.72
CA SER A 41 -23.98 3.32 -20.69
C SER A 41 -22.45 3.18 -20.59
N SER A 42 -21.92 1.96 -20.47
CA SER A 42 -20.48 1.67 -20.41
C SER A 42 -19.87 1.25 -21.76
N ALA A 43 -20.69 1.10 -22.81
CA ALA A 43 -20.27 0.48 -24.07
C ALA A 43 -20.12 1.45 -25.25
N THR A 44 -20.33 2.76 -25.10
CA THR A 44 -20.19 3.72 -26.21
C THR A 44 -19.73 5.09 -25.75
N ALA A 45 -18.48 5.17 -25.27
CA ALA A 45 -17.70 6.40 -25.31
C ALA A 45 -16.20 6.08 -25.29
N SER A 46 -15.55 6.38 -26.42
CA SER A 46 -14.12 6.56 -26.62
C SER A 46 -13.20 5.35 -26.41
N GLU A 47 -12.83 4.75 -27.54
CA GLU A 47 -11.45 4.35 -27.82
C GLU A 47 -10.48 5.45 -27.35
N THR A 48 -9.94 5.29 -26.15
CA THR A 48 -8.64 5.82 -25.76
C THR A 48 -7.98 4.74 -24.94
N GLU A 49 -6.73 4.49 -25.25
CA GLU A 49 -5.88 3.42 -24.74
C GLU A 49 -6.19 3.09 -23.28
N THR A 50 -6.56 1.83 -23.02
CA THR A 50 -6.57 1.32 -21.66
C THR A 50 -5.12 1.29 -21.18
N GLU A 51 -4.64 2.42 -20.65
CA GLU A 51 -3.60 2.43 -19.65
C GLU A 51 -4.14 1.61 -18.48
N LYS A 52 -3.99 0.29 -18.58
CA LYS A 52 -4.09 -0.61 -17.46
C LYS A 52 -3.09 -0.05 -16.47
N LYS A 53 -3.56 0.71 -15.47
CA LYS A 53 -2.72 1.17 -14.36
C LYS A 53 -2.16 -0.10 -13.76
N ILE A 54 -0.96 -0.49 -14.20
CA ILE A 54 -0.23 -1.61 -13.66
C ILE A 54 0.02 -1.16 -12.24
N GLY A 55 -0.84 -1.60 -11.31
CA GLY A 55 -0.68 -1.28 -9.90
C GLY A 55 0.76 -1.62 -9.51
N LEU A 56 1.38 -0.79 -8.69
CA LEU A 56 2.77 -0.95 -8.25
C LEU A 56 3.08 -2.41 -7.89
N MET A 57 2.15 -3.09 -7.24
CA MET A 57 2.25 -4.50 -6.87
C MET A 57 2.36 -5.46 -8.08
N ASN A 58 1.66 -5.21 -9.18
CA ASN A 58 1.82 -5.96 -10.43
C ASN A 58 3.15 -5.64 -11.12
N TYR A 59 3.64 -4.41 -11.00
CA TYR A 59 4.96 -4.04 -11.51
C TYR A 59 6.07 -4.81 -10.78
N PHE A 60 6.04 -4.85 -9.44
CA PHE A 60 6.98 -5.64 -8.64
C PHE A 60 6.89 -7.15 -8.93
N LYS A 61 5.68 -7.69 -9.14
CA LYS A 61 5.49 -9.10 -9.54
C LYS A 61 6.12 -9.42 -10.90
N GLN A 62 6.03 -8.50 -11.87
CA GLN A 62 6.65 -8.68 -13.19
C GLN A 62 8.18 -8.59 -13.14
N LEU A 63 8.70 -7.73 -12.26
CA LEU A 63 10.13 -7.53 -12.06
C LEU A 63 10.76 -8.74 -11.33
N GLY A 64 10.11 -9.27 -10.30
CA GLY A 64 10.47 -10.52 -9.62
C GLY A 64 11.83 -10.52 -8.93
N MET A 65 12.40 -11.71 -8.76
CA MET A 65 13.69 -11.94 -8.09
C MET A 65 14.88 -11.05 -8.57
N PRO A 66 15.08 -10.80 -9.89
CA PRO A 66 16.22 -9.98 -10.32
C PRO A 66 16.12 -8.53 -9.87
N PHE A 67 14.91 -8.00 -9.66
CA PHE A 67 14.73 -6.68 -9.06
C PHE A 67 15.16 -6.64 -7.60
N LEU A 68 14.77 -7.63 -6.81
CA LEU A 68 15.17 -7.70 -5.40
C LEU A 68 16.69 -7.74 -5.27
N ALA A 69 17.35 -8.57 -6.08
CA ALA A 69 18.80 -8.64 -6.07
C ALA A 69 19.47 -7.32 -6.50
N TRP A 70 18.91 -6.62 -7.50
CA TRP A 70 19.41 -5.29 -7.88
C TRP A 70 19.20 -4.26 -6.76
N TRP A 71 17.99 -4.18 -6.20
CA TRP A 71 17.65 -3.26 -5.12
C TRP A 71 18.53 -3.48 -3.89
N THR A 72 18.65 -4.73 -3.44
CA THR A 72 19.54 -5.10 -2.33
C THR A 72 21.01 -4.82 -2.67
N GLY A 73 21.45 -5.06 -3.91
CA GLY A 73 22.81 -4.75 -4.34
C GLY A 73 23.12 -3.25 -4.23
N VAL A 74 22.22 -2.39 -4.74
CA VAL A 74 22.35 -0.93 -4.61
C VAL A 74 22.31 -0.51 -3.13
N TRP A 75 21.45 -1.13 -2.33
CA TRP A 75 21.37 -0.89 -0.88
C TRP A 75 22.69 -1.21 -0.15
N VAL A 76 23.32 -2.34 -0.48
CA VAL A 76 24.61 -2.74 0.10
C VAL A 76 25.72 -1.82 -0.35
N VAL A 77 25.82 -1.50 -1.65
CA VAL A 77 26.88 -0.61 -2.18
C VAL A 77 26.80 0.77 -1.54
N THR A 78 25.60 1.32 -1.39
CA THR A 78 25.39 2.61 -0.72
C THR A 78 25.75 2.55 0.75
N GLY A 79 25.33 1.50 1.48
CA GLY A 79 25.68 1.30 2.89
C GLY A 79 27.20 1.17 3.12
N VAL A 80 27.87 0.36 2.30
CA VAL A 80 29.34 0.20 2.34
C VAL A 80 30.04 1.51 2.00
N GLY A 81 29.55 2.26 1.01
CA GLY A 81 30.09 3.56 0.65
C GLY A 81 29.99 4.57 1.79
N ILE A 82 28.86 4.62 2.49
CA ILE A 82 28.67 5.48 3.67
C ILE A 82 29.62 5.08 4.79
N TYR A 83 29.67 3.79 5.14
CA TYR A 83 30.56 3.29 6.19
C TYR A 83 32.03 3.58 5.88
N SER A 84 32.47 3.29 4.65
CA SER A 84 33.84 3.57 4.21
C SER A 84 34.14 5.07 4.24
N GLY A 85 33.17 5.92 3.84
CA GLY A 85 33.30 7.36 3.97
C GLY A 85 33.47 7.81 5.42
N MET A 86 32.67 7.27 6.35
CA MET A 86 32.82 7.56 7.77
C MET A 86 34.20 7.17 8.32
N GLU A 87 34.72 6.00 7.93
CA GLU A 87 36.08 5.60 8.31
C GLU A 87 37.14 6.54 7.73
N LEU A 88 37.02 6.94 6.46
CA LEU A 88 37.97 7.84 5.80
C LEU A 88 37.97 9.27 6.39
N PHE A 89 36.80 9.77 6.77
CA PHE A 89 36.67 11.09 7.40
C PHE A 89 36.88 11.07 8.93
N GLY A 90 37.14 9.89 9.51
CA GLY A 90 37.37 9.74 10.95
C GLY A 90 36.14 10.08 11.80
N ILE A 91 34.93 9.87 11.26
CA ILE A 91 33.68 10.17 11.96
C ILE A 91 33.42 9.05 12.98
N ASP A 92 33.61 9.35 14.26
CA ASP A 92 33.21 8.49 15.39
C ASP A 92 31.93 9.02 16.02
N VAL A 93 30.80 8.43 15.60
CA VAL A 93 29.48 8.89 16.04
C VAL A 93 29.24 8.56 17.51
N LEU A 94 29.80 7.44 18.00
CA LEU A 94 29.62 7.02 19.37
C LEU A 94 30.40 7.95 20.31
N GLY A 95 31.63 8.31 19.96
CA GLY A 95 32.44 9.30 20.67
C GLY A 95 31.76 10.69 20.69
N MET A 96 31.24 11.15 19.55
CA MET A 96 30.52 12.43 19.47
C MET A 96 29.24 12.43 20.34
N LEU A 97 28.54 11.31 20.41
CA LEU A 97 27.30 11.18 21.19
C LEU A 97 27.59 11.15 22.70
N GLN A 98 28.66 10.47 23.12
CA GLN A 98 29.14 10.46 24.49
C GLN A 98 29.56 11.85 24.99
N THR A 99 30.13 12.70 24.12
CA THR A 99 30.52 14.07 24.50
C THR A 99 29.36 15.07 24.49
N THR A 100 28.31 14.80 23.70
CA THR A 100 27.21 15.77 23.49
C THR A 100 26.00 15.50 24.39
N LEU A 101 25.72 14.24 24.72
CA LEU A 101 24.65 13.90 25.64
C LEU A 101 25.13 14.10 27.09
N PRO A 102 24.32 14.75 27.96
CA PRO A 102 24.57 14.74 29.39
C PRO A 102 24.68 13.28 29.84
N SER A 103 25.63 13.00 30.72
CA SER A 103 25.90 11.69 31.33
C SER A 103 24.71 11.24 32.21
N ASN A 104 23.56 11.05 31.60
CA ASN A 104 22.35 10.54 32.23
C ASN A 104 22.47 9.02 32.19
N ASN A 105 22.55 8.41 33.38
CA ASN A 105 22.77 6.99 33.66
C ASN A 105 21.77 5.99 33.02
N TYR A 106 20.92 6.43 32.09
CA TYR A 106 19.94 5.60 31.39
C TYR A 106 20.54 4.84 30.20
N ILE A 107 21.60 5.34 29.56
CA ILE A 107 22.24 4.68 28.42
C ILE A 107 23.76 4.66 28.64
N ASP A 108 24.29 3.47 28.89
CA ASP A 108 25.72 3.22 29.07
C ASP A 108 26.38 2.95 27.71
N PHE A 109 26.76 4.03 27.02
CA PHE A 109 27.45 3.96 25.73
C PHE A 109 28.87 3.39 25.83
N SER A 110 29.43 3.28 27.04
CA SER A 110 30.76 2.69 27.30
C SER A 110 30.83 1.19 26.98
N LYS A 111 29.67 0.52 26.90
CA LYS A 111 29.55 -0.91 26.58
C LYS A 111 29.34 -1.19 25.09
N VAL A 112 29.14 -0.16 24.27
CA VAL A 112 28.95 -0.32 22.83
C VAL A 112 30.30 -0.16 22.15
N ASP A 113 30.69 -1.14 21.35
CA ASP A 113 31.89 -1.02 20.51
C ASP A 113 31.69 0.13 19.51
N PRO A 114 32.60 1.13 19.45
CA PRO A 114 32.55 2.21 18.47
C PRO A 114 32.34 1.73 17.03
N LYS A 115 32.90 0.58 16.65
CA LYS A 115 32.67 0.00 15.31
C LYS A 115 31.22 -0.35 15.07
N THR A 116 30.55 -0.93 16.07
CA THR A 116 29.12 -1.25 15.99
C THR A 116 28.28 0.02 15.91
N GLY A 117 28.66 1.07 16.66
CA GLY A 117 28.04 2.39 16.56
C GLY A 117 28.10 2.94 15.14
N ASN A 118 29.28 2.93 14.53
CA ASN A 118 29.47 3.42 13.17
C ASN A 118 28.72 2.60 12.12
N VAL A 119 28.63 1.28 12.26
CA VAL A 119 27.79 0.44 11.38
C VAL A 119 26.32 0.84 11.50
N MET A 120 25.80 1.00 12.72
CA MET A 120 24.40 1.35 12.94
C MET A 120 24.08 2.74 12.40
N THR A 121 24.99 3.70 12.57
CA THR A 121 24.82 5.04 11.95
C THR A 121 24.89 4.97 10.44
N ALA A 122 25.83 4.20 9.87
CA ALA A 122 25.90 4.01 8.43
C ALA A 122 24.59 3.42 7.88
N VAL A 123 24.00 2.43 8.55
CA VAL A 123 22.68 1.88 8.20
C VAL A 123 21.58 2.94 8.33
N ALA A 124 21.56 3.72 9.41
CA ALA A 124 20.56 4.78 9.59
C ALA A 124 20.62 5.85 8.48
N ILE A 125 21.82 6.29 8.09
CA ILE A 125 22.02 7.19 6.96
C ILE A 125 21.63 6.50 5.65
N ASN A 126 21.93 5.21 5.51
CA ASN A 126 21.57 4.42 4.34
C ASN A 126 20.06 4.33 4.14
N GLU A 127 19.28 4.24 5.23
CA GLU A 127 17.81 4.29 5.19
C GLU A 127 17.29 5.71 4.91
N LEU A 128 17.95 6.75 5.42
CA LEU A 128 17.58 8.14 5.13
C LEU A 128 17.68 8.50 3.64
N ILE A 129 18.55 7.79 2.91
CA ILE A 129 18.73 7.94 1.46
C ILE A 129 17.67 7.16 0.65
N GLU A 130 16.90 6.26 1.28
CA GLU A 130 15.89 5.42 0.61
C GLU A 130 14.89 6.22 -0.26
N PRO A 131 14.36 7.40 0.15
CA PRO A 131 13.45 8.18 -0.68
C PRO A 131 14.05 8.64 -2.03
N ILE A 132 15.37 8.73 -2.13
CA ILE A 132 16.11 9.08 -3.35
C ILE A 132 16.54 7.83 -4.09
N ARG A 133 17.05 6.83 -3.35
CA ARG A 133 17.55 5.56 -3.89
C ARG A 133 16.42 4.75 -4.52
N PHE A 134 15.24 4.69 -3.92
CA PHE A 134 14.15 3.87 -4.40
C PHE A 134 13.65 4.30 -5.80
N PRO A 135 13.36 5.59 -6.07
CA PRO A 135 13.09 6.06 -7.44
C PRO A 135 14.20 5.74 -8.43
N PHE A 136 15.47 5.92 -8.05
CA PHE A 136 16.61 5.57 -8.89
C PHE A 136 16.63 4.07 -9.25
N VAL A 137 16.40 3.20 -8.26
CA VAL A 137 16.33 1.75 -8.47
C VAL A 137 15.16 1.38 -9.37
N LEU A 138 13.99 2.01 -9.23
CA LEU A 138 12.85 1.78 -10.11
C LEU A 138 13.11 2.18 -11.56
N LEU A 139 13.78 3.30 -11.79
CA LEU A 139 14.16 3.77 -13.13
C LEU A 139 15.18 2.84 -13.78
N THR A 140 16.13 2.32 -13.00
CA THR A 140 17.21 1.44 -13.48
C THR A 140 16.83 -0.05 -13.51
N ALA A 141 15.72 -0.44 -12.90
CA ALA A 141 15.30 -1.84 -12.79
C ALA A 141 15.08 -2.51 -14.16
N LYS A 142 14.37 -1.85 -15.09
CA LYS A 142 14.03 -2.42 -16.41
C LYS A 142 15.28 -2.85 -17.21
N PRO A 143 16.29 -2.00 -17.45
CA PRO A 143 17.47 -2.40 -18.21
C PRO A 143 18.28 -3.50 -17.50
N ILE A 144 18.42 -3.45 -16.18
CA ILE A 144 19.18 -4.45 -15.41
C ILE A 144 18.52 -5.83 -15.47
N ILE A 145 17.19 -5.88 -15.35
CA ILE A 145 16.45 -7.15 -15.42
C ILE A 145 16.49 -7.74 -16.83
N LYS A 146 16.43 -6.89 -17.86
CA LYS A 146 16.62 -7.33 -19.24
C LYS A 146 17.99 -7.98 -19.40
N TRP A 147 19.06 -7.30 -18.96
CA TRP A 147 20.42 -7.84 -18.98
C TRP A 147 20.53 -9.17 -18.21
N TRP A 148 19.94 -9.27 -17.02
CA TRP A 148 19.93 -10.50 -16.23
C TRP A 148 19.33 -11.68 -17.00
N LYS A 149 18.16 -11.47 -17.64
CA LYS A 149 17.48 -12.50 -18.42
C LYS A 149 18.32 -13.00 -19.60
N GLU A 150 19.00 -12.09 -20.29
CA GLU A 150 19.92 -12.45 -21.39
C GLU A 150 21.10 -13.28 -20.90
N VAL A 151 21.71 -12.93 -19.76
CA VAL A 151 22.81 -13.70 -19.16
C VAL A 151 22.35 -15.11 -18.78
N LYS A 152 21.15 -15.25 -18.21
CA LYS A 152 20.60 -16.57 -17.87
C LYS A 152 20.30 -17.44 -19.09
N LYS A 153 19.89 -16.84 -20.22
CA LYS A 153 19.59 -17.58 -21.46
C LYS A 153 20.84 -18.15 -22.14
N LYS A 154 22.00 -17.56 -21.88
CA LYS A 154 23.29 -18.00 -22.44
C LYS A 154 23.97 -19.11 -21.63
N LYS A 155 23.47 -19.42 -20.45
CA LYS A 155 23.90 -20.55 -19.60
C LYS A 155 23.01 -21.75 -19.84
#